data_AF-A0A1H6AC91-F1
#
_entry.id   AF-A0A1H6AC91-F1
#
_cell.length_a   1.000
_cell.length_b   1.000
_cell.length_c   1.000
_cell.angle_alpha   90.00
_cell.angle_beta   90.00
_cell.angle_gamma   90.00
#
_symmetry.space_group_name_H-M   'P 1'
#
loop_
_entity.id
_entity.type
_entity.pdbx_description
1 polymer ?
#
loop_
_entity_poly.entity_id
_entity_poly.type
_entity_poly.pdbx_seq_one_letter_code
_entity_poly.pdbx_strand_id
1 'polypeptide(L)'
;MIAPLSNQSGQAVDWWFIYKFPINIGPEKNSTGFEFLYSDSRPENGLQLSPVSLEHSESALGMTLDQIFPEKSTCGYILWNDEIPPSPKNPKPKNKGSKGHSKGILAFSKESNSRFYLLHSTPRFPLEGAKTLPDYERKFGQTYLCVSLKDYQTANQIAEILHTQHEAQVYASHLPETDLDEPLFKFANDVPSTKPKDPAHFQFNTHGGIKFNLIAKNKNWSRPPRGSKFGKDFWKDLVGPTLNCNIDVES
;
A
#
# COMPACT_ATOMS: atom_id res chain seq x y z
N MET A 1 -8.15 11.71 14.53
CA MET A 1 -8.21 10.34 13.99
C MET A 1 -7.64 10.38 12.59
N ILE A 2 -6.84 9.38 12.23
CA ILE A 2 -6.37 9.18 10.85
C ILE A 2 -7.28 8.17 10.14
N ALA A 3 -7.60 8.42 8.88
CA ALA A 3 -8.44 7.53 8.08
C ALA A 3 -8.15 7.69 6.58
N PRO A 4 -8.58 6.75 5.72
CA PRO A 4 -8.75 7.04 4.31
C PRO A 4 -9.71 8.23 4.16
N LEU A 5 -9.30 9.28 3.44
CA LEU A 5 -10.14 10.46 3.19
C LEU A 5 -10.68 10.46 1.76
N SER A 6 -11.95 10.84 1.61
CA SER A 6 -12.64 10.82 0.34
C SER A 6 -12.15 11.89 -0.62
N ASN A 7 -12.21 11.59 -1.92
CA ASN A 7 -11.84 12.56 -2.96
C ASN A 7 -12.70 13.83 -2.87
N GLN A 8 -12.07 15.01 -3.00
CA GLN A 8 -12.63 16.35 -2.87
C GLN A 8 -13.18 16.73 -1.49
N SER A 9 -14.06 15.91 -0.91
CA SER A 9 -14.76 16.29 0.34
C SER A 9 -13.92 16.08 1.60
N GLY A 10 -12.85 15.28 1.54
CA GLY A 10 -11.96 15.03 2.68
C GLY A 10 -12.65 14.34 3.86
N GLN A 11 -13.79 13.69 3.63
CA GLN A 11 -14.54 12.98 4.67
C GLN A 11 -13.89 11.61 4.91
N ALA A 12 -13.89 11.16 6.17
CA ALA A 12 -13.41 9.83 6.49
C ALA A 12 -14.29 8.76 5.80
N VAL A 13 -13.65 7.86 5.07
CA VAL A 13 -14.27 6.69 4.42
C VAL A 13 -13.57 5.42 4.87
N ASP A 14 -14.27 4.30 4.78
CA ASP A 14 -13.77 3.04 5.30
C ASP A 14 -12.69 2.43 4.40
N TRP A 15 -12.82 2.65 3.09
CA TRP A 15 -11.81 2.36 2.08
C TRP A 15 -12.02 3.28 0.87
N TRP A 16 -10.96 3.48 0.09
CA TRP A 16 -11.05 4.07 -1.24
C TRP A 16 -10.10 3.38 -2.22
N PHE A 17 -10.45 3.42 -3.50
CA PHE A 17 -9.68 2.88 -4.62
C PHE A 17 -9.43 3.97 -5.67
N ILE A 18 -8.22 3.98 -6.23
CA ILE A 18 -7.81 4.86 -7.33
C ILE A 18 -7.22 4.03 -8.47
N TYR A 19 -7.65 4.31 -9.70
CA TYR A 19 -6.97 3.91 -10.92
C TYR A 19 -6.46 5.17 -11.63
N LYS A 20 -5.16 5.44 -11.53
CA LYS A 20 -4.50 6.55 -12.24
C LYS A 20 -4.26 6.18 -13.70
N PHE A 21 -4.54 7.11 -14.60
CA PHE A 21 -4.30 6.93 -16.02
C PHE A 21 -2.84 7.15 -16.42
N PRO A 22 -2.34 6.45 -17.46
CA PRO A 22 -1.09 6.82 -18.14
C PRO A 22 -1.23 8.15 -18.92
N ILE A 23 -0.11 8.84 -19.11
CA ILE A 23 -0.04 10.00 -20.01
C ILE A 23 -0.58 9.65 -21.40
N ASN A 24 -1.35 10.54 -21.99
CA ASN A 24 -2.06 10.39 -23.27
C ASN A 24 -3.10 9.26 -23.35
N ILE A 25 -3.40 8.57 -22.24
CA ILE A 25 -4.37 7.45 -22.16
C ILE A 25 -5.39 7.75 -21.06
N GLY A 26 -6.12 8.85 -21.22
CA GLY A 26 -7.11 9.31 -20.24
C GLY A 26 -8.36 9.91 -20.91
N PRO A 27 -9.19 10.65 -20.17
CA PRO A 27 -10.47 11.16 -20.67
C PRO A 27 -10.32 12.15 -21.84
N GLU A 28 -9.17 12.82 -21.94
CA GLU A 28 -8.86 13.81 -22.95
C GLU A 28 -7.65 13.42 -23.81
N LYS A 29 -7.57 13.94 -25.05
CA LYS A 29 -6.47 13.64 -26.00
C LYS A 29 -5.08 14.01 -25.45
N ASN A 30 -5.00 14.98 -24.56
CA ASN A 30 -3.79 15.52 -23.93
C ASN A 30 -3.73 15.19 -22.43
N SER A 31 -4.34 14.07 -22.01
CA SER A 31 -4.30 13.61 -20.61
C SER A 31 -2.86 13.58 -20.09
N THR A 32 -2.66 14.20 -18.94
CA THR A 32 -1.36 14.51 -18.36
C THR A 32 -0.71 13.33 -17.64
N GLY A 33 -1.48 12.28 -17.35
CA GLY A 33 -1.06 11.10 -16.61
C GLY A 33 -1.29 11.20 -15.10
N PHE A 34 -2.16 12.12 -14.67
CA PHE A 34 -2.59 12.27 -13.27
C PHE A 34 -4.11 12.32 -13.11
N GLU A 35 -4.85 12.21 -14.21
CA GLU A 35 -6.26 11.92 -14.22
C GLU A 35 -6.48 10.50 -13.65
N PHE A 36 -7.58 10.28 -12.94
CA PHE A 36 -7.83 9.00 -12.30
C PHE A 36 -9.31 8.68 -12.14
N LEU A 37 -9.63 7.39 -12.13
CA LEU A 37 -10.90 6.88 -11.63
C LEU A 37 -10.83 6.69 -10.12
N TYR A 38 -11.95 6.92 -9.45
CA TYR A 38 -12.09 6.88 -8.00
C TYR A 38 -13.36 6.14 -7.58
N SER A 39 -13.29 5.39 -6.49
CA SER A 39 -14.43 4.80 -5.78
C SER A 39 -14.11 4.72 -4.29
N ASP A 40 -15.11 4.72 -3.44
CA ASP A 40 -14.96 4.57 -2.00
C ASP A 40 -16.11 3.78 -1.38
N SER A 41 -16.06 3.62 -0.05
CA SER A 41 -17.01 2.82 0.70
C SER A 41 -18.45 3.38 0.73
N ARG A 42 -18.71 4.58 0.19
CA ARG A 42 -20.06 5.15 0.19
C ARG A 42 -20.89 4.49 -0.92
N PRO A 43 -22.11 3.99 -0.63
CA PRO A 43 -22.90 3.20 -1.58
C PRO A 43 -23.17 3.87 -2.94
N GLU A 44 -23.27 5.21 -2.94
CA GLU A 44 -23.50 6.02 -4.14
C GLU A 44 -22.28 6.13 -5.06
N ASN A 45 -21.08 5.75 -4.60
CA ASN A 45 -19.83 5.96 -5.31
C ASN A 45 -19.35 4.71 -6.04
N GLY A 46 -19.92 4.50 -7.23
CA GLY A 46 -19.31 3.65 -8.25
C GLY A 46 -17.94 4.18 -8.72
N LEU A 47 -17.25 3.39 -9.56
CA LEU A 47 -15.99 3.82 -10.16
C LEU A 47 -16.24 4.97 -11.15
N GLN A 48 -15.77 6.16 -10.82
CA GLN A 48 -16.04 7.38 -11.59
C GLN A 48 -14.79 8.22 -11.82
N LEU A 49 -14.77 8.98 -12.91
CA LEU A 49 -13.68 9.91 -13.19
C LEU A 49 -13.63 11.02 -12.14
N SER A 50 -12.46 11.23 -11.54
CA SER A 50 -12.23 12.37 -10.66
C SER A 50 -12.20 13.68 -11.47
N PRO A 51 -12.92 14.73 -11.04
CA PRO A 51 -12.84 16.07 -11.63
C PRO A 51 -11.55 16.81 -11.25
N VAL A 52 -10.78 16.30 -10.27
CA VAL A 52 -9.49 16.86 -9.85
C VAL A 52 -8.36 15.92 -10.24
N SER A 53 -7.18 16.50 -10.53
CA SER A 53 -5.93 15.76 -10.72
C SER A 53 -5.49 15.07 -9.42
N LEU A 54 -4.77 13.96 -9.53
CA LEU A 54 -4.16 13.27 -8.37
C LEU A 54 -3.10 14.15 -7.67
N GLU A 55 -2.60 15.19 -8.34
CA GLU A 55 -1.70 16.20 -7.75
C GLU A 55 -2.45 17.28 -6.97
N HIS A 56 -3.78 17.34 -7.09
CA HIS A 56 -4.57 18.35 -6.38
C HIS A 56 -4.54 18.10 -4.87
N SER A 57 -4.52 19.17 -4.07
CA SER A 57 -4.53 19.09 -2.60
C SER A 57 -5.79 18.42 -2.04
N GLU A 58 -6.88 18.43 -2.81
CA GLU A 58 -8.15 17.78 -2.47
C GLU A 58 -8.27 16.37 -3.08
N SER A 59 -7.19 15.81 -3.63
CA SER A 59 -7.18 14.40 -4.01
C SER A 59 -7.25 13.52 -2.77
N ALA A 60 -7.97 12.40 -2.85
CA ALA A 60 -8.06 11.42 -1.75
C ALA A 60 -6.67 10.98 -1.25
N LEU A 61 -5.72 10.75 -2.17
CA LEU A 61 -4.34 10.39 -1.85
C LEU A 61 -3.65 11.49 -1.06
N GLY A 62 -3.63 12.73 -1.58
CA GLY A 62 -2.98 13.86 -0.93
C GLY A 62 -3.52 14.12 0.47
N MET A 63 -4.84 14.25 0.60
CA MET A 63 -5.48 14.47 1.90
C MET A 63 -5.24 13.31 2.87
N THR A 64 -5.24 12.06 2.40
CA THR A 64 -4.95 10.91 3.26
C THR A 64 -3.52 10.99 3.81
N LEU A 65 -2.53 11.30 2.98
CA LEU A 65 -1.13 11.44 3.38
C LEU A 65 -0.85 12.66 4.28
N ASP A 66 -1.61 13.73 4.10
CA ASP A 66 -1.50 14.95 4.91
C ASP A 66 -1.70 14.73 6.40
N GLN A 67 -2.43 13.67 6.78
CA GLN A 67 -2.69 13.33 8.17
C GLN A 67 -1.45 12.80 8.91
N ILE A 68 -0.46 12.23 8.21
CA ILE A 68 0.62 11.46 8.85
C ILE A 68 1.99 12.17 8.85
N PHE A 69 2.20 13.15 7.97
CA PHE A 69 3.46 13.87 7.83
C PHE A 69 3.66 15.21 8.58
N PRO A 70 2.73 15.78 9.37
CA PRO A 70 3.01 17.01 10.12
C PRO A 70 4.17 16.85 11.12
N GLU A 71 5.00 17.90 11.30
CA GLU A 71 6.23 17.88 12.13
C GLU A 71 6.03 17.46 13.60
N LYS A 72 4.80 17.58 14.14
CA LYS A 72 4.44 17.20 15.51
C LYS A 72 3.39 16.08 15.56
N SER A 73 3.35 15.24 14.53
CA SER A 73 2.39 14.14 14.46
C SER A 73 2.66 13.11 15.57
N THR A 74 1.63 12.82 16.37
CA THR A 74 1.58 11.66 17.27
C THR A 74 1.25 10.36 16.51
N CYS A 75 1.03 10.44 15.19
CA CYS A 75 0.78 9.27 14.36
C CYS A 75 2.10 8.60 13.98
N GLY A 76 2.16 7.28 14.11
CA GLY A 76 3.19 6.46 13.52
C GLY A 76 2.90 6.11 12.07
N TYR A 77 3.97 5.85 11.32
CA TYR A 77 3.91 5.32 9.96
C TYR A 77 5.12 4.47 9.64
N ILE A 78 4.94 3.55 8.68
CA ILE A 78 6.01 2.80 8.03
C ILE A 78 5.79 2.93 6.53
N LEU A 79 6.82 3.39 5.81
CA LEU A 79 6.81 3.54 4.36
C LEU A 79 7.74 2.50 3.75
N TRP A 80 7.25 1.71 2.79
CA TRP A 80 8.08 0.74 2.07
C TRP A 80 7.90 0.84 0.55
N ASN A 81 8.99 0.60 -0.16
CA ASN A 81 9.04 0.58 -1.62
C ASN A 81 10.33 -0.15 -2.04
N ASP A 82 10.25 -1.06 -3.00
CA ASP A 82 11.43 -1.70 -3.59
C ASP A 82 12.32 -0.70 -4.36
N GLU A 83 11.72 0.40 -4.83
CA GLU A 83 12.42 1.55 -5.39
C GLU A 83 12.28 2.77 -4.46
N ILE A 84 13.33 3.04 -3.68
CA ILE A 84 13.31 4.09 -2.66
C ILE A 84 13.23 5.48 -3.32
N PRO A 85 12.35 6.39 -2.86
CA PRO A 85 12.33 7.77 -3.33
C PRO A 85 13.65 8.49 -3.05
N PRO A 86 14.25 9.18 -4.05
CA PRO A 86 15.39 10.05 -3.79
C PRO A 86 14.96 11.23 -2.91
N SER A 87 15.82 11.64 -1.97
CA SER A 87 15.60 12.80 -1.10
C SER A 87 16.81 13.75 -1.13
N PRO A 88 16.68 15.01 -0.66
CA PRO A 88 17.84 15.89 -0.55
C PRO A 88 18.97 15.31 0.30
N LYS A 89 18.64 14.53 1.34
CA LYS A 89 19.61 13.85 2.21
C LYS A 89 20.17 12.57 1.58
N ASN A 90 19.45 11.94 0.66
CA ASN A 90 19.87 10.72 -0.04
C ASN A 90 19.42 10.75 -1.52
N PRO A 91 20.17 11.45 -2.40
CA PRO A 91 19.75 11.63 -3.80
C PRO A 91 19.81 10.37 -4.66
N LYS A 92 20.56 9.34 -4.21
CA LYS A 92 20.75 8.07 -4.93
C LYS A 92 20.62 6.90 -3.95
N PRO A 93 19.40 6.64 -3.44
CA PRO A 93 19.20 5.57 -2.49
C PRO A 93 19.52 4.21 -3.11
N LYS A 94 20.09 3.30 -2.31
CA LYS A 94 20.47 1.96 -2.76
C LYS A 94 19.31 0.99 -2.54
N ASN A 95 18.73 0.51 -3.64
CA ASN A 95 17.72 -0.54 -3.60
C ASN A 95 18.34 -1.91 -3.29
N LYS A 96 17.69 -2.69 -2.43
CA LYS A 96 18.05 -4.08 -2.12
C LYS A 96 17.27 -5.00 -3.06
N GLY A 97 17.91 -5.44 -4.15
CA GLY A 97 17.29 -6.35 -5.13
C GLY A 97 16.88 -7.73 -4.57
N SER A 98 17.23 -8.03 -3.32
CA SER A 98 16.75 -9.20 -2.61
C SER A 98 15.43 -8.97 -1.86
N LYS A 99 14.95 -7.74 -1.70
CA LYS A 99 13.65 -7.46 -1.04
C LYS A 99 12.49 -7.64 -2.01
N GLY A 100 11.28 -7.84 -1.51
CA GLY A 100 10.12 -8.09 -2.36
C GLY A 100 9.64 -6.85 -3.10
N HIS A 101 9.07 -7.07 -4.29
CA HIS A 101 8.40 -6.04 -5.09
C HIS A 101 7.05 -5.68 -4.48
N SER A 102 7.08 -4.89 -3.42
CA SER A 102 5.91 -4.42 -2.67
C SER A 102 6.13 -2.97 -2.28
N LYS A 103 5.05 -2.19 -2.28
CA LYS A 103 5.06 -0.76 -2.01
C LYS A 103 3.81 -0.36 -1.23
N GLY A 104 3.95 0.58 -0.32
CA GLY A 104 2.81 1.07 0.45
C GLY A 104 3.18 1.77 1.74
N ILE A 105 2.13 2.02 2.52
CA ILE A 105 2.15 2.80 3.75
C ILE A 105 1.27 2.09 4.78
N LEU A 106 1.77 1.97 6.00
CA LEU A 106 1.02 1.50 7.14
C LEU A 106 1.09 2.60 8.20
N ALA A 107 -0.05 3.19 8.51
CA ALA A 107 -0.13 4.32 9.44
C ALA A 107 -1.02 3.99 10.64
N PHE A 108 -0.67 4.53 11.79
CA PHE A 108 -1.37 4.29 13.04
C PHE A 108 -1.30 5.46 14.01
N SER A 109 -2.31 5.60 14.86
CA SER A 109 -2.31 6.52 16.00
C SER A 109 -2.85 5.76 17.21
N LYS A 110 -2.01 5.60 18.25
CA LYS A 110 -2.43 5.01 19.53
C LYS A 110 -3.40 5.95 20.24
N GLU A 111 -3.09 7.25 20.27
CA GLU A 111 -3.91 8.31 20.86
C GLU A 111 -5.35 8.33 20.33
N SER A 112 -5.52 8.39 19.01
CA SER A 112 -6.85 8.50 18.39
C SER A 112 -7.45 7.15 17.99
N ASN A 113 -6.80 6.06 18.40
CA ASN A 113 -7.20 4.69 18.13
C ASN A 113 -7.61 4.43 16.67
N SER A 114 -6.80 4.90 15.72
CA SER A 114 -7.11 4.83 14.28
C SER A 114 -5.90 4.41 13.44
N ARG A 115 -6.12 3.71 12.33
CA ARG A 115 -5.08 3.17 11.43
C ARG A 115 -5.59 3.08 10.00
N PHE A 116 -4.66 3.14 9.05
CA PHE A 116 -4.94 2.74 7.68
C PHE A 116 -3.76 2.01 7.05
N TYR A 117 -4.07 1.19 6.05
CA TYR A 117 -3.11 0.47 5.21
C TYR A 117 -3.35 0.89 3.76
N LEU A 118 -2.33 1.46 3.13
CA LEU A 118 -2.37 1.95 1.76
C LEU A 118 -1.39 1.14 0.92
N LEU A 119 -1.91 0.45 -0.11
CA LEU A 119 -1.10 -0.22 -1.13
C LEU A 119 -1.07 0.62 -2.40
N HIS A 120 0.05 0.60 -3.10
CA HIS A 120 0.17 1.21 -4.42
C HIS A 120 1.20 0.51 -5.28
N SER A 121 1.22 0.83 -6.58
CA SER A 121 2.21 0.30 -7.54
C SER A 121 3.26 1.33 -7.99
N THR A 122 3.18 2.57 -7.50
CA THR A 122 4.09 3.68 -7.86
C THR A 122 5.51 3.55 -7.28
N PRO A 123 6.56 3.40 -8.09
CA PRO A 123 7.94 3.42 -7.61
C PRO A 123 8.31 4.80 -7.05
N ARG A 124 9.33 4.85 -6.17
CA ARG A 124 9.89 6.11 -5.63
C ARG A 124 8.84 7.01 -4.99
N PHE A 125 7.88 6.40 -4.31
CA PHE A 125 6.76 7.08 -3.66
C PHE A 125 6.35 6.38 -2.35
N PRO A 126 5.81 7.14 -1.38
CA PRO A 126 5.95 8.60 -1.23
C PRO A 126 7.35 9.00 -0.74
N LEU A 127 7.86 10.16 -1.16
CA LEU A 127 8.92 10.77 -0.36
C LEU A 127 8.33 11.17 1.00
N GLU A 128 9.04 10.93 2.11
CA GLU A 128 8.57 11.32 3.44
C GLU A 128 8.28 12.83 3.48
N GLY A 129 7.05 13.21 3.86
CA GLY A 129 6.58 14.59 3.82
C GLY A 129 5.97 15.03 2.48
N ALA A 130 6.13 14.24 1.41
CA ALA A 130 5.53 14.52 0.11
C ALA A 130 4.12 13.95 0.01
N LYS A 131 3.27 14.71 -0.68
CA LYS A 131 1.81 14.49 -0.75
C LYS A 131 1.35 14.19 -2.17
N THR A 132 2.17 14.54 -3.15
CA THR A 132 1.92 14.39 -4.57
C THR A 132 2.92 13.42 -5.18
N LEU A 133 2.56 12.90 -6.35
CA LEU A 133 3.45 12.08 -7.14
C LEU A 133 4.54 12.95 -7.78
N PRO A 134 5.76 12.42 -7.97
CA PRO A 134 6.77 13.12 -8.74
C PRO A 134 6.41 13.10 -10.24
N ASP A 135 6.83 14.14 -10.98
CA ASP A 135 6.49 14.34 -12.39
C ASP A 135 6.79 13.15 -13.32
N TYR A 136 7.80 12.35 -12.99
CA TYR A 136 8.18 11.19 -13.81
C TYR A 136 7.20 10.01 -13.69
N GLU A 137 6.23 10.06 -12.77
CA GLU A 137 5.21 9.01 -12.59
C GLU A 137 3.96 9.17 -13.48
N ARG A 138 4.03 10.07 -14.47
CA ARG A 138 2.98 10.26 -15.50
C ARG A 138 2.85 9.06 -16.45
N LYS A 139 3.94 8.31 -16.69
CA LYS A 139 4.04 7.38 -17.82
C LYS A 139 3.09 6.20 -17.79
N PHE A 140 2.81 5.64 -16.61
CA PHE A 140 2.10 4.37 -16.48
C PHE A 140 0.79 4.52 -15.72
N GLY A 141 -0.15 3.62 -15.99
CA GLY A 141 -1.31 3.44 -15.12
C GLY A 141 -0.87 2.86 -13.79
N GLN A 142 -1.52 3.28 -12.71
CA GLN A 142 -1.19 2.85 -11.34
C GLN A 142 -2.47 2.64 -10.55
N THR A 143 -2.49 1.65 -9.68
CA THR A 143 -3.60 1.46 -8.74
C THR A 143 -3.17 1.78 -7.32
N TYR A 144 -4.14 2.25 -6.54
CA TYR A 144 -3.98 2.53 -5.13
C TYR A 144 -5.22 2.03 -4.40
N LEU A 145 -5.02 1.44 -3.24
CA LEU A 145 -6.10 1.00 -2.35
C LEU A 145 -5.72 1.43 -0.94
N CYS A 146 -6.57 2.21 -0.29
CA CYS A 146 -6.42 2.57 1.11
C CYS A 146 -7.58 2.00 1.90
N VAL A 147 -7.28 1.29 2.98
CA VAL A 147 -8.27 0.66 3.85
C VAL A 147 -8.05 1.13 5.29
N SER A 148 -9.12 1.52 5.97
CA SER A 148 -9.09 1.67 7.42
C SER A 148 -8.88 0.28 8.05
N LEU A 149 -8.23 0.20 9.21
CA LEU A 149 -8.05 -1.08 9.91
C LEU A 149 -8.86 -1.09 11.20
N LYS A 150 -9.52 -2.23 11.47
CA LYS A 150 -10.39 -2.41 12.64
C LYS A 150 -9.69 -2.07 13.96
N ASP A 151 -8.48 -2.56 14.14
CA ASP A 151 -7.74 -2.46 15.39
C ASP A 151 -6.22 -2.46 15.19
N TYR A 152 -5.50 -2.15 16.26
CA TYR A 152 -4.04 -2.10 16.26
C TYR A 152 -3.40 -3.48 16.06
N GLN A 153 -4.07 -4.55 16.51
CA GLN A 153 -3.59 -5.92 16.32
C GLN A 153 -3.56 -6.29 14.83
N THR A 154 -4.57 -5.87 14.07
CA THR A 154 -4.61 -6.03 12.61
C THR A 154 -3.42 -5.35 11.94
N ALA A 155 -3.05 -4.14 12.36
CA ALA A 155 -1.87 -3.44 11.84
C ALA A 155 -0.57 -4.22 12.15
N ASN A 156 -0.43 -4.75 13.37
CA ASN A 156 0.72 -5.59 13.73
C ASN A 156 0.79 -6.89 12.91
N GLN A 157 -0.34 -7.57 12.67
CA GLN A 157 -0.38 -8.77 11.83
C GLN A 157 -0.02 -8.46 10.36
N ILE A 158 -0.49 -7.33 9.82
CA ILE A 158 -0.08 -6.87 8.49
C ILE A 158 1.43 -6.61 8.47
N ALA A 159 1.98 -5.91 9.46
CA ALA A 159 3.41 -5.63 9.55
C ALA A 159 4.26 -6.92 9.62
N GLU A 160 3.81 -7.93 10.36
CA GLU A 160 4.46 -9.24 10.41
C GLU A 160 4.50 -9.91 9.03
N ILE A 161 3.41 -9.84 8.27
CA ILE A 161 3.34 -10.41 6.91
C ILE A 161 4.23 -9.62 5.94
N LEU A 162 4.19 -8.28 5.98
CA LEU A 162 5.07 -7.42 5.18
C LEU A 162 6.55 -7.72 5.45
N HIS A 163 6.89 -7.96 6.71
CA HIS A 163 8.24 -8.32 7.12
C HIS A 163 8.63 -9.71 6.61
N THR A 164 7.87 -10.74 6.98
CA THR A 164 8.30 -12.14 6.89
C THR A 164 7.99 -12.78 5.55
N GLN A 165 6.87 -12.41 4.92
CA GLN A 165 6.42 -12.97 3.65
C GLN A 165 6.92 -12.13 2.47
N HIS A 166 6.56 -10.83 2.45
CA HIS A 166 6.96 -9.95 1.36
C HIS A 166 8.45 -9.61 1.41
N GLU A 167 9.08 -9.66 2.59
CA GLU A 167 10.42 -9.11 2.79
C GLU A 167 10.48 -7.68 2.25
N ALA A 168 9.49 -6.85 2.63
CA ALA A 168 9.34 -5.49 2.09
C ALA A 168 10.52 -4.58 2.53
N GLN A 169 10.85 -3.62 1.66
CA GLN A 169 11.94 -2.68 1.90
C GLN A 169 11.43 -1.38 2.51
N VAL A 170 11.54 -1.26 3.84
CA VAL A 170 11.27 -0.01 4.56
C VAL A 170 12.37 1.01 4.26
N TYR A 171 11.98 2.25 3.99
CA TYR A 171 12.93 3.36 3.78
C TYR A 171 12.72 4.55 4.73
N ALA A 172 11.55 4.66 5.36
CA ALA A 172 11.26 5.67 6.36
C ALA A 172 10.17 5.17 7.32
N SER A 173 10.25 5.60 8.57
CA SER A 173 9.27 5.25 9.60
C SER A 173 9.33 6.24 10.77
N HIS A 174 8.17 6.50 11.36
CA HIS A 174 8.02 7.15 12.66
C HIS A 174 7.22 6.21 13.56
N LEU A 175 7.77 5.86 14.72
CA LEU A 175 7.21 4.82 15.60
C LEU A 175 6.98 5.36 17.02
N PRO A 176 6.08 6.34 17.21
CA PRO A 176 5.76 6.84 18.54
C PRO A 176 5.17 5.71 19.39
N GLU A 177 5.64 5.60 20.63
CA GLU A 177 5.11 4.68 21.63
C GLU A 177 5.04 3.22 21.16
N THR A 178 5.95 2.75 20.30
CA THR A 178 5.93 1.36 19.78
C THR A 178 6.99 0.52 20.47
N ASP A 179 6.60 -0.60 21.08
CA ASP A 179 7.52 -1.47 21.83
C ASP A 179 8.41 -2.32 20.90
N LEU A 180 9.59 -2.72 21.39
CA LEU A 180 10.63 -3.40 20.60
C LEU A 180 10.20 -4.80 20.10
N ASP A 181 9.27 -5.44 20.81
CA ASP A 181 8.75 -6.76 20.50
C ASP A 181 7.56 -6.72 19.52
N GLU A 182 6.98 -5.54 19.27
CA GLU A 182 5.88 -5.38 18.33
C GLU A 182 6.32 -5.69 16.88
N PRO A 183 5.51 -6.42 16.09
CA PRO A 183 5.73 -6.61 14.66
C PRO A 183 5.96 -5.31 13.87
N LEU A 184 5.27 -4.22 14.21
CA LEU A 184 5.50 -2.90 13.63
C LEU A 184 6.95 -2.43 13.81
N PHE A 185 7.49 -2.51 15.03
CA PHE A 185 8.87 -2.15 15.31
C PHE A 185 9.85 -3.06 14.56
N LYS A 186 9.60 -4.37 14.59
CA LYS A 186 10.44 -5.37 13.90
C LYS A 186 10.46 -5.14 12.40
N PHE A 187 9.32 -4.83 11.79
CA PHE A 187 9.21 -4.53 10.36
C PHE A 187 9.97 -3.25 9.99
N ALA A 188 9.72 -2.15 10.71
CA ALA A 188 10.37 -0.88 10.43
C ALA A 188 11.90 -0.97 10.50
N ASN A 189 12.42 -1.75 11.45
CA ASN A 189 13.85 -1.84 11.73
C ASN A 189 14.54 -3.06 11.08
N ASP A 190 13.84 -3.81 10.21
CA ASP A 190 14.37 -5.01 9.55
C ASP A 190 15.00 -6.03 10.54
N VAL A 191 14.38 -6.19 11.71
CA VAL A 191 14.86 -7.08 12.79
C VAL A 191 14.89 -8.52 12.29
N PRO A 192 16.00 -9.26 12.40
CA PRO A 192 16.08 -10.63 11.91
C PRO A 192 14.92 -11.52 12.39
N SER A 193 14.24 -12.16 11.44
CA SER A 193 13.09 -13.03 11.69
C SER A 193 13.18 -14.34 10.91
N THR A 194 12.53 -15.38 11.45
CA THR A 194 12.42 -16.66 10.77
C THR A 194 11.53 -16.52 9.55
N LYS A 195 12.05 -16.89 8.38
CA LYS A 195 11.30 -16.81 7.13
C LYS A 195 10.38 -18.01 6.97
N PRO A 196 9.07 -17.80 6.78
CA PRO A 196 8.12 -18.89 6.56
C PRO A 196 8.42 -19.64 5.27
N LYS A 197 8.09 -20.93 5.24
CA LYS A 197 8.14 -21.75 4.02
C LYS A 197 6.87 -21.55 3.19
N ASP A 198 5.74 -21.57 3.88
CA ASP A 198 4.41 -21.49 3.29
C ASP A 198 3.96 -20.04 3.08
N PRO A 199 3.12 -19.77 2.07
CA PRO A 199 2.52 -18.47 1.87
C PRO A 199 1.56 -18.15 3.02
N ALA A 200 1.21 -16.88 3.18
CA ALA A 200 0.21 -16.46 4.16
C ALA A 200 -1.12 -16.13 3.49
N HIS A 201 -2.20 -16.48 4.18
CA HIS A 201 -3.54 -15.95 3.95
C HIS A 201 -4.03 -15.38 5.27
N PHE A 202 -4.27 -14.07 5.30
CA PHE A 202 -4.76 -13.37 6.47
C PHE A 202 -6.05 -12.63 6.12
N GLN A 203 -7.11 -12.92 6.87
CA GLN A 203 -8.38 -12.22 6.76
C GLN A 203 -8.45 -11.15 7.83
N PHE A 204 -8.76 -9.93 7.41
CA PHE A 204 -8.96 -8.82 8.34
C PHE A 204 -10.20 -8.03 7.95
N ASN A 205 -10.68 -7.22 8.89
CA ASN A 205 -11.78 -6.31 8.63
C ASN A 205 -11.29 -4.87 8.68
N THR A 206 -11.93 -4.03 7.88
CA THR A 206 -11.84 -2.59 8.04
C THR A 206 -12.54 -2.14 9.34
N HIS A 207 -12.38 -0.88 9.70
CA HIS A 207 -13.12 -0.28 10.81
C HIS A 207 -14.64 -0.36 10.62
N GLY A 208 -15.12 -0.14 9.39
CA GLY A 208 -16.52 -0.26 8.99
C GLY A 208 -17.02 -1.71 8.82
N GLY A 209 -16.16 -2.71 9.01
CA GLY A 209 -16.55 -4.12 9.03
C GLY A 209 -16.50 -4.84 7.67
N ILE A 210 -15.95 -4.22 6.63
CA ILE A 210 -15.70 -4.88 5.34
C ILE A 210 -14.52 -5.84 5.48
N LYS A 211 -14.69 -7.08 4.99
CA LYS A 211 -13.67 -8.11 5.06
C LYS A 211 -12.74 -8.06 3.84
N PHE A 212 -11.43 -8.06 4.09
CA PHE A 212 -10.38 -8.16 3.08
C PHE A 212 -9.55 -9.44 3.28
N ASN A 213 -8.98 -9.94 2.18
CA ASN A 213 -8.01 -11.04 2.19
C ASN A 213 -6.63 -10.48 1.81
N LEU A 214 -5.64 -10.64 2.69
CA LEU A 214 -4.24 -10.42 2.38
C LEU A 214 -3.61 -11.79 2.08
N ILE A 215 -3.25 -12.00 0.81
CA ILE A 215 -2.65 -13.24 0.31
C ILE A 215 -1.20 -12.92 -0.08
N ALA A 216 -0.24 -13.50 0.62
CA ALA A 216 1.17 -13.18 0.48
C ALA A 216 1.98 -14.42 0.09
N LYS A 217 2.80 -14.28 -0.95
CA LYS A 217 3.86 -15.25 -1.28
C LYS A 217 5.20 -14.80 -0.71
N ASN A 218 6.09 -15.76 -0.54
CA ASN A 218 7.49 -15.53 -0.22
C ASN A 218 8.41 -16.23 -1.25
N LYS A 219 9.72 -16.00 -1.14
CA LYS A 219 10.71 -16.62 -2.04
C LYS A 219 10.75 -18.14 -1.93
N ASN A 220 10.50 -18.72 -0.75
CA ASN A 220 10.52 -20.16 -0.56
C ASN A 220 9.37 -20.81 -1.34
N TRP A 221 8.16 -20.25 -1.25
CA TRP A 221 7.01 -20.71 -2.01
C TRP A 221 7.19 -20.52 -3.52
N SER A 222 7.84 -19.43 -3.93
CA SER A 222 8.07 -19.10 -5.34
C SER A 222 9.13 -19.98 -6.03
N ARG A 223 9.90 -20.77 -5.28
CA ARG A 223 10.90 -21.67 -5.85
C ARG A 223 10.22 -22.77 -6.67
N PRO A 224 10.74 -23.09 -7.88
CA PRO A 224 10.27 -24.22 -8.64
C PRO A 224 10.32 -25.52 -7.81
N PRO A 225 9.32 -26.40 -7.94
CA PRO A 225 9.41 -27.76 -7.41
C PRO A 225 10.65 -28.48 -7.94
N ARG A 226 11.20 -29.41 -7.15
CA ARG A 226 12.37 -30.20 -7.56
C ARG A 226 12.06 -30.93 -8.89
N GLY A 227 12.88 -30.68 -9.91
CA GLY A 227 12.72 -31.27 -11.24
C GLY A 227 11.89 -30.42 -12.23
N SER A 228 11.31 -29.30 -11.81
CA SER A 228 10.64 -28.35 -12.71
C SER A 228 11.52 -27.16 -13.03
N LYS A 229 11.47 -26.68 -14.28
CA LYS A 229 12.02 -25.38 -14.68
C LYS A 229 11.05 -24.22 -14.42
N PHE A 230 9.76 -24.53 -14.30
CA PHE A 230 8.69 -23.56 -14.12
C PHE A 230 8.34 -23.43 -12.63
N GLY A 231 8.26 -22.18 -12.17
CA GLY A 231 7.75 -21.84 -10.83
C GLY A 231 6.23 -21.99 -10.76
N LYS A 232 5.70 -21.83 -9.55
CA LYS A 232 4.25 -21.71 -9.32
C LYS A 232 3.75 -20.35 -9.78
N ASP A 233 2.52 -20.31 -10.28
CA ASP A 233 1.81 -19.09 -10.64
C ASP A 233 1.08 -18.52 -9.42
N PHE A 234 1.31 -17.23 -9.12
CA PHE A 234 0.69 -16.60 -7.95
C PHE A 234 -0.84 -16.54 -8.04
N TRP A 235 -1.39 -16.26 -9.21
CA TRP A 235 -2.83 -16.13 -9.38
C TRP A 235 -3.51 -17.49 -9.40
N LYS A 236 -2.99 -18.40 -10.21
CA LYS A 236 -3.59 -19.73 -10.41
C LYS A 236 -3.30 -20.70 -9.26
N ASP A 237 -2.09 -20.71 -8.72
CA ASP A 237 -1.67 -21.72 -7.74
C ASP A 237 -1.74 -21.22 -6.28
N LEU A 238 -2.12 -19.95 -6.06
CA LEU A 238 -2.33 -19.41 -4.71
C LEU A 238 -3.62 -18.62 -4.57
N VAL A 239 -3.81 -17.52 -5.32
CA VAL A 239 -4.96 -16.63 -5.11
C VAL A 239 -6.28 -17.33 -5.41
N GLY A 240 -6.45 -17.91 -6.60
CA GLY A 240 -7.68 -18.61 -6.99
C GLY A 240 -8.10 -19.72 -6.03
N PRO A 241 -7.20 -20.68 -5.71
CA PRO A 241 -7.46 -21.72 -4.72
C PRO A 241 -7.81 -21.19 -3.34
N THR A 242 -7.15 -20.10 -2.89
CA THR A 242 -7.41 -19.48 -1.58
C THR A 242 -8.78 -18.80 -1.52
N LEU A 243 -9.21 -18.18 -2.63
CA LEU A 243 -10.51 -17.51 -2.73
C LEU A 243 -11.64 -18.46 -3.16
N ASN A 244 -11.32 -19.72 -3.46
CA ASN A 244 -12.24 -20.70 -4.03
C ASN A 244 -12.96 -20.17 -5.29
N CYS A 245 -12.21 -19.49 -6.17
CA CYS A 245 -12.72 -18.99 -7.44
C CYS A 245 -11.65 -19.03 -8.54
N ASN A 246 -12.09 -19.04 -9.79
CA ASN A 246 -11.19 -18.86 -10.93
C ASN A 246 -10.89 -17.37 -11.09
N ILE A 247 -9.62 -17.05 -11.32
CA ILE A 247 -9.19 -15.68 -11.64
C ILE A 247 -9.37 -15.47 -13.14
N ASP A 248 -10.02 -14.37 -13.52
CA ASP A 248 -10.16 -13.97 -14.91
C ASP A 248 -8.82 -13.49 -15.45
N VAL A 249 -8.19 -14.33 -16.28
CA VAL A 249 -6.86 -14.10 -16.87
C VAL A 249 -6.88 -14.26 -18.40
N GLU A 250 -8.06 -14.48 -18.98
CA GLU A 250 -8.25 -14.60 -20.43
C GLU A 250 -8.51 -13.19 -21.00
N SER A 251 -7.89 -12.86 -22.14
CA SER A 251 -8.02 -11.55 -22.81
C SER A 251 -8.01 -11.66 -24.31
#